data_AF-A0AB33A184-F1
#
_entry.id   AF-A0AB33A184-F1
#
_cell.length_a   1.000
_cell.length_b   1.000
_cell.length_c   1.000
_cell.angle_alpha   90.00
_cell.angle_beta   90.00
_cell.angle_gamma   90.00
#
_symmetry.space_group_name_H-M   'P 1'
#
loop_
_entity.id
_entity.type
_entity.pdbx_description
1 polymer ?
#
loop_
_entity_poly.entity_id
_entity_poly.type
_entity_poly.pdbx_seq_one_letter_code
_entity_poly.pdbx_strand_id
1 'polypeptide(L)'
;MTASRPLFKHIRNHTALFNELSQYRNAAVDTLGFTGYEFHKTPKFVTEDGSRLTIEPERSIVLPKVHALSGLKNKLTQAIPTLHMVEHSEIGYRYPTAALAGLDAPFIKRMRSEYFHKVDEDRSICRPVNLSFGIKSRGKADNRQEYEVWMPDEAPDQNPLPLLINAYGEDLPDDVRHFVEQPSRVHGWMGVKRAAFEALYTNKQHCGDLIICVAMSVDAYNIGAKPDLAYSPEAESSIAVSNAEFEWEIEGYYAPRGWAFDHDEVWAAINHTLEAINAPLDDLYGNEIIPIAESKTERILSTLQSLGVRQEEVDELNLQPWEFMLTESEHRVKAHDPSRSVNLLGRLNRLFYQPEQQLPSLNWMHDLIL
;
A
#
# COMPACT_ATOMS: atom_id res chain seq x y z
N MET A 1 -9.01 31.07 0.16
CA MET A 1 -9.90 30.15 -0.57
C MET A 1 -9.18 28.82 -0.66
N THR A 2 -9.64 27.78 0.02
CA THR A 2 -9.08 26.43 -0.13
C THR A 2 -9.39 25.96 -1.54
N ALA A 3 -8.37 25.82 -2.37
CA ALA A 3 -8.51 25.23 -3.70
C ALA A 3 -9.25 23.89 -3.57
N SER A 4 -10.22 23.67 -4.46
CA SER A 4 -10.97 22.42 -4.55
C SER A 4 -9.99 21.28 -4.80
N ARG A 5 -9.54 20.61 -3.74
CA ARG A 5 -8.74 19.39 -3.86
C ARG A 5 -9.67 18.29 -4.35
N PRO A 6 -9.37 17.61 -5.47
CA PRO A 6 -10.08 16.40 -5.85
C PRO A 6 -9.67 15.30 -4.86
N LEU A 7 -10.21 15.35 -3.65
CA LEU A 7 -10.19 14.18 -2.80
C LEU A 7 -11.14 13.20 -3.50
N PHE A 8 -10.57 12.27 -4.27
CA PHE A 8 -11.24 11.26 -5.09
C PHE A 8 -12.13 10.27 -4.29
N LYS A 9 -12.69 10.71 -3.16
CA LYS A 9 -13.67 10.06 -2.27
C LYS A 9 -14.89 9.50 -3.00
N HIS A 10 -15.12 9.89 -4.25
CA HIS A 10 -16.31 9.53 -5.03
C HIS A 10 -16.02 8.59 -6.22
N ILE A 11 -14.77 8.43 -6.65
CA ILE A 11 -14.44 7.53 -7.76
C ILE A 11 -14.17 6.14 -7.18
N ARG A 12 -15.16 5.24 -7.31
CA ARG A 12 -15.06 3.85 -6.86
C ARG A 12 -14.37 2.93 -7.89
N ASN A 13 -14.15 3.44 -9.09
CA ASN A 13 -13.59 2.70 -10.22
C ASN A 13 -12.13 3.13 -10.44
N HIS A 14 -11.19 2.21 -10.20
CA HIS A 14 -9.76 2.48 -10.33
C HIS A 14 -9.34 2.89 -11.72
N THR A 15 -9.90 2.26 -12.76
CA THR A 15 -9.59 2.64 -14.14
C THR A 15 -9.93 4.10 -14.40
N ALA A 16 -11.10 4.58 -13.93
CA ALA A 16 -11.49 5.98 -14.07
C ALA A 16 -10.53 6.90 -13.28
N LEU A 17 -10.16 6.50 -12.07
CA LEU A 17 -9.24 7.26 -11.21
C LEU A 17 -7.85 7.40 -11.84
N PHE A 18 -7.23 6.30 -12.27
CA PHE A 18 -5.91 6.32 -12.91
C PHE A 18 -5.94 7.06 -14.25
N ASN A 19 -7.04 6.97 -15.01
CA ASN A 19 -7.20 7.76 -16.22
C ASN A 19 -7.24 9.26 -15.92
N GLU A 20 -7.88 9.69 -14.84
CA GLU A 20 -7.90 11.10 -14.45
C GLU A 20 -6.52 11.58 -13.98
N LEU A 21 -5.83 10.80 -13.14
CA LEU A 21 -4.47 11.10 -12.70
C LEU A 21 -3.50 11.24 -13.87
N SER A 22 -3.62 10.37 -14.88
CA SER A 22 -2.78 10.45 -16.08
C SER A 22 -2.92 11.78 -16.82
N GLN A 23 -4.08 12.45 -16.74
CA GLN A 23 -4.28 13.75 -17.38
C GLN A 23 -3.47 14.84 -16.67
N TYR A 24 -3.50 14.87 -15.33
CA TYR A 24 -2.69 15.81 -14.55
C TYR A 24 -1.20 15.55 -14.76
N ARG A 25 -0.79 14.28 -14.80
CA ARG A 25 0.59 13.88 -15.05
C ARG A 25 1.08 14.32 -16.43
N ASN A 26 0.29 14.08 -17.48
CA ASN A 26 0.61 14.52 -18.85
C ASN A 26 0.71 16.05 -18.94
N ALA A 27 -0.22 16.78 -18.31
CA ALA A 27 -0.18 18.24 -18.27
C ALA A 27 1.05 18.79 -17.55
N ALA A 28 1.51 18.12 -16.49
CA ALA A 28 2.74 18.46 -15.78
C ALA A 28 3.98 18.25 -16.66
N VAL A 29 4.06 17.13 -17.40
CA VAL A 29 5.15 16.86 -18.36
C VAL A 29 5.20 17.94 -19.45
N ASP A 30 4.05 18.32 -20.02
CA ASP A 30 3.97 19.38 -21.02
C ASP A 30 4.39 20.75 -20.46
N THR A 31 3.99 21.07 -19.22
CA THR A 31 4.34 22.33 -18.54
C THR A 31 5.84 22.45 -18.29
N LEU A 32 6.52 21.33 -18.06
CA LEU A 32 7.99 21.26 -17.95
C LEU A 32 8.71 21.39 -19.30
N GLY A 33 7.99 21.48 -20.41
CA GLY A 33 8.54 21.70 -21.75
C GLY A 33 8.84 20.42 -22.53
N PHE A 34 8.44 19.25 -22.03
CA PHE A 34 8.70 17.95 -22.65
C PHE A 34 7.61 17.53 -23.64
N THR A 35 7.37 18.39 -24.64
CA THR A 35 6.38 18.12 -25.68
C THR A 35 6.77 16.89 -26.50
N GLY A 36 5.81 16.01 -26.77
CA GLY A 36 6.03 14.82 -27.60
C GLY A 36 6.61 13.63 -26.85
N TYR A 37 6.58 13.64 -25.51
CA TYR A 37 6.91 12.49 -24.67
C TYR A 37 5.68 11.58 -24.50
N GLU A 38 5.90 10.30 -24.26
CA GLU A 38 4.86 9.30 -24.01
C GLU A 38 5.15 8.47 -22.75
N PHE A 39 4.09 8.07 -22.05
CA PHE A 39 4.20 7.31 -20.80
C PHE A 39 4.43 5.82 -21.08
N HIS A 40 5.36 5.24 -20.34
CA HIS A 40 5.67 3.83 -20.30
C HIS A 40 5.57 3.33 -18.86
N LYS A 41 4.97 2.16 -18.67
CA LYS A 41 4.97 1.47 -17.38
C LYS A 41 6.37 0.96 -17.05
N THR A 42 6.64 0.82 -15.75
CA THR A 42 7.86 0.16 -15.25
C THR A 42 8.02 -1.20 -15.94
N PRO A 43 9.13 -1.45 -16.65
CA PRO A 43 9.33 -2.72 -17.34
C PRO A 43 9.57 -3.83 -16.31
N LYS A 44 9.37 -5.09 -16.72
CA LYS A 44 9.84 -6.22 -15.90
C LYS A 44 11.36 -6.17 -15.77
N PHE A 45 11.87 -6.62 -14.62
CA PHE A 45 13.30 -6.80 -14.43
C PHE A 45 13.74 -8.10 -15.08
N VAL A 46 14.67 -8.03 -16.03
CA VAL A 46 15.26 -9.20 -16.68
C VAL A 46 16.56 -9.55 -15.97
N THR A 47 16.59 -10.72 -15.34
CA THR A 47 17.78 -11.24 -14.65
C THR A 47 18.79 -11.83 -15.66
N GLU A 48 20.02 -12.09 -15.19
CA GLU A 48 21.09 -12.68 -16.03
C GLU A 48 20.72 -14.05 -16.64
N ASP A 49 19.86 -14.83 -15.98
CA ASP A 49 19.39 -16.12 -16.48
C ASP A 49 18.20 -16.01 -17.45
N GLY A 50 17.74 -14.78 -17.72
CA GLY A 50 16.62 -14.48 -18.61
C GLY A 50 15.25 -14.48 -17.92
N SER A 51 15.16 -14.77 -16.61
CA SER A 51 13.91 -14.70 -15.87
C SER A 51 13.41 -13.26 -15.79
N ARG A 52 12.10 -13.07 -15.97
CA ARG A 52 11.43 -11.76 -15.98
C ARG A 52 10.62 -11.60 -14.70
N LEU A 53 11.09 -10.74 -13.81
CA LEU A 53 10.50 -10.52 -12.50
C LEU A 53 9.59 -9.28 -12.52
N THR A 54 8.44 -9.40 -11.87
CA THR A 54 7.60 -8.23 -11.55
C THR A 54 8.15 -7.61 -10.27
N ILE A 55 8.89 -6.51 -10.42
CA ILE A 55 9.46 -5.75 -9.31
C ILE A 55 8.65 -4.46 -9.16
N GLU A 56 8.30 -4.13 -7.92
CA GLU A 56 7.73 -2.84 -7.53
C GLU A 56 8.86 -2.00 -6.90
N PRO A 57 9.48 -1.06 -7.63
CA PRO A 57 10.61 -0.30 -7.12
C PRO A 57 10.08 0.74 -6.14
N GLU A 58 10.14 0.41 -4.85
CA GLU A 58 9.65 1.23 -3.76
C GLU A 58 10.68 1.35 -2.64
N ARG A 59 10.65 2.48 -1.94
CA ARG A 59 11.35 2.67 -0.67
C ARG A 59 10.48 3.44 0.29
N SER A 60 10.80 3.32 1.58
CA SER A 60 10.04 4.04 2.60
C SER A 60 10.81 4.21 3.90
N ILE A 61 10.50 5.30 4.59
CA ILE A 61 10.97 5.60 5.94
C ILE A 61 9.83 5.46 6.94
N VAL A 62 10.11 4.88 8.10
CA VAL A 62 9.15 4.74 9.21
C VAL A 62 9.47 5.77 10.27
N LEU A 63 8.46 6.49 10.73
CA LEU A 63 8.60 7.59 11.68
C LEU A 63 7.66 7.37 12.87
N PRO A 64 8.03 7.81 14.08
CA PRO A 64 7.24 7.57 15.29
C PRO A 64 5.85 8.22 15.23
N LYS A 65 5.69 9.34 14.52
CA LYS A 65 4.41 10.04 14.39
C LYS A 65 4.32 10.69 13.02
N VAL A 66 3.11 10.70 12.46
CA VAL A 66 2.80 11.35 11.18
C VAL A 66 3.19 12.83 11.17
N HIS A 67 3.12 13.51 12.33
CA HIS A 67 3.43 14.94 12.46
C HIS A 67 4.87 15.29 12.08
N ALA A 68 5.81 14.34 12.16
CA ALA A 68 7.19 14.54 11.71
C ALA A 68 7.26 14.95 10.23
N LEU A 69 6.30 14.48 9.41
CA LEU A 69 6.21 14.76 7.97
C LEU A 69 5.57 16.11 7.64
N SER A 70 5.50 17.04 8.60
CA SER A 70 5.01 18.39 8.32
C SER A 70 5.86 19.11 7.27
N GLY A 71 5.20 19.68 6.26
CA GLY A 71 5.85 20.40 5.16
C GLY A 71 6.66 19.53 4.21
N LEU A 72 6.39 18.22 4.18
CA LEU A 72 7.17 17.23 3.41
C LEU A 72 7.33 17.64 1.94
N LYS A 73 6.27 18.04 1.24
CA LYS A 73 6.35 18.40 -0.19
C LYS A 73 7.33 19.55 -0.41
N ASN A 74 7.26 20.60 0.41
CA ASN A 74 8.16 21.74 0.32
C ASN A 74 9.61 21.37 0.66
N LYS A 75 9.82 20.53 1.69
CA LYS A 75 11.16 20.06 2.06
C LYS A 75 11.81 19.26 0.93
N LEU A 76 11.04 18.36 0.30
CA LEU A 76 11.51 17.55 -0.82
C LEU A 76 11.84 18.39 -2.05
N THR A 77 10.98 19.31 -2.47
CA THR A 77 11.23 20.14 -3.66
C THR A 77 12.36 21.15 -3.45
N GLN A 78 12.59 21.60 -2.21
CA GLN A 78 13.75 22.42 -1.87
C GLN A 78 15.06 21.62 -1.90
N ALA A 79 15.04 20.38 -1.39
CA ALA A 79 16.21 19.52 -1.35
C ALA A 79 16.53 18.89 -2.71
N ILE A 80 15.52 18.67 -3.56
CA ILE A 80 15.62 18.01 -4.86
C ILE A 80 15.01 18.94 -5.93
N PRO A 81 15.76 19.91 -6.48
CA PRO A 81 15.25 20.85 -7.48
C PRO A 81 14.75 20.20 -8.78
N THR A 82 15.14 18.93 -9.02
CA THR A 82 14.73 18.12 -10.16
C THR A 82 13.45 17.32 -9.91
N LEU A 83 12.86 17.40 -8.72
CA LEU A 83 11.61 16.75 -8.35
C LEU A 83 10.45 17.75 -8.44
N HIS A 84 9.55 17.53 -9.40
CA HIS A 84 8.42 18.41 -9.67
C HIS A 84 7.12 17.74 -9.22
N MET A 85 6.42 18.34 -8.25
CA MET A 85 5.15 17.81 -7.79
C MET A 85 4.09 17.93 -8.89
N VAL A 86 3.32 16.87 -9.13
CA VAL A 86 2.19 16.93 -10.05
C VAL A 86 1.03 17.61 -9.33
N GLU A 87 0.66 18.81 -9.77
CA GLU A 87 -0.45 19.55 -9.19
C GLU A 87 -1.77 18.76 -9.33
N HIS A 88 -2.58 18.79 -8.27
CA HIS A 88 -3.89 18.12 -8.21
C HIS A 88 -3.86 16.58 -8.27
N SER A 89 -2.69 15.97 -8.10
CA SER A 89 -2.53 14.51 -8.00
C SER A 89 -2.84 13.93 -6.61
N GLU A 90 -3.31 14.74 -5.65
CA GLU A 90 -3.55 14.26 -4.29
C GLU A 90 -4.70 13.25 -4.19
N ILE A 91 -4.43 12.12 -3.54
CA ILE A 91 -5.45 11.09 -3.30
C ILE A 91 -5.43 10.59 -1.87
N GLY A 92 -6.62 10.49 -1.28
CA GLY A 92 -6.80 9.98 0.07
C GLY A 92 -7.53 8.64 0.06
N TYR A 93 -6.89 7.59 0.59
CA TYR A 93 -7.51 6.27 0.74
C TYR A 93 -7.48 5.77 2.17
N ARG A 94 -8.40 4.85 2.46
CA ARG A 94 -8.39 4.05 3.68
C ARG A 94 -8.48 2.60 3.25
N TYR A 95 -7.59 1.77 3.75
CA TYR A 95 -7.57 0.36 3.40
C TYR A 95 -7.18 -0.47 4.63
N PRO A 96 -7.87 -1.58 4.92
CA PRO A 96 -7.31 -2.59 5.77
C PRO A 96 -6.43 -3.53 4.93
N THR A 97 -5.41 -4.10 5.56
CA THR A 97 -4.64 -5.19 4.98
C THR A 97 -4.49 -6.30 6.01
N ALA A 98 -4.67 -7.55 5.56
CA ALA A 98 -4.44 -8.74 6.35
C ALA A 98 -3.13 -9.42 5.95
N ALA A 99 -2.42 -9.93 6.96
CA ALA A 99 -1.38 -10.93 6.75
C ALA A 99 -2.04 -12.31 6.68
N LEU A 100 -1.77 -13.06 5.61
CA LEU A 100 -2.41 -14.34 5.31
C LEU A 100 -1.50 -15.56 5.47
N ALA A 101 -0.25 -15.33 5.87
CA ALA A 101 0.74 -16.34 6.18
C ALA A 101 1.65 -15.87 7.32
N GLY A 102 2.20 -16.82 8.09
CA GLY A 102 3.05 -16.58 9.25
C GLY A 102 4.43 -16.03 8.89
N LEU A 103 5.26 -15.72 9.90
CA LEU A 103 6.63 -15.18 9.71
C LEU A 103 7.59 -16.17 9.04
N ASP A 104 7.32 -17.46 9.17
CA ASP A 104 8.10 -18.56 8.62
C ASP A 104 7.86 -18.82 7.13
N ALA A 105 6.82 -18.23 6.54
CA ALA A 105 6.50 -18.44 5.14
C ALA A 105 7.52 -17.75 4.20
N PRO A 106 7.85 -18.35 3.04
CA PRO A 106 8.88 -17.84 2.13
C PRO A 106 8.52 -16.47 1.52
N PHE A 107 7.22 -16.20 1.38
CA PHE A 107 6.69 -14.93 0.89
C PHE A 107 5.67 -14.36 1.88
N ILE A 108 5.42 -13.07 1.73
CA ILE A 108 4.25 -12.43 2.32
C ILE A 108 3.05 -12.80 1.46
N LYS A 109 2.04 -13.39 2.09
CA LYS A 109 0.69 -13.52 1.52
C LYS A 109 -0.17 -12.45 2.17
N ARG A 110 -0.82 -11.60 1.38
CA ARG A 110 -1.65 -10.52 1.90
C ARG A 110 -2.98 -10.42 1.17
N MET A 111 -3.93 -9.84 1.87
CA MET A 111 -5.12 -9.29 1.25
C MET A 111 -5.25 -7.82 1.64
N ARG A 112 -5.68 -6.98 0.71
CA ARG A 112 -5.99 -5.58 0.94
C ARG A 112 -7.40 -5.34 0.43
N SER A 113 -8.16 -4.47 1.09
CA SER A 113 -9.42 -3.98 0.54
C SER A 113 -9.44 -2.47 0.58
N GLU A 114 -10.39 -1.84 -0.08
CA GLU A 114 -10.65 -0.42 0.09
C GLU A 114 -11.90 -0.21 0.92
N TYR A 115 -12.07 1.00 1.45
CA TYR A 115 -13.21 1.33 2.28
C TYR A 115 -14.13 2.39 1.65
N PHE A 116 -15.41 2.05 1.53
CA PHE A 116 -16.46 2.97 1.09
C PHE A 116 -17.65 2.99 2.05
N HIS A 117 -18.45 4.04 1.95
CA HIS A 117 -19.73 4.18 2.66
C HIS A 117 -20.89 3.84 1.72
N LYS A 118 -21.93 3.19 2.24
CA LYS A 118 -23.21 3.16 1.52
C LYS A 118 -23.87 4.54 1.53
N VAL A 119 -24.76 4.76 0.57
CA VAL A 119 -25.65 5.93 0.61
C VAL A 119 -26.43 5.85 1.92
N ASP A 120 -26.49 6.97 2.65
CA ASP A 120 -27.15 7.10 3.96
C ASP A 120 -26.54 6.30 5.13
N GLU A 121 -25.36 5.71 4.98
CA GLU A 121 -24.65 5.05 6.08
C GLU A 121 -23.86 6.05 6.95
N ASP A 122 -23.82 5.80 8.26
CA ASP A 122 -22.97 6.54 9.18
C ASP A 122 -21.52 6.51 8.69
N ARG A 123 -20.87 7.68 8.61
CA ARG A 123 -19.50 7.82 8.12
C ARG A 123 -18.43 7.20 9.02
N SER A 124 -18.81 6.69 10.20
CA SER A 124 -17.97 5.85 11.05
C SER A 124 -17.97 4.38 10.65
N ILE A 125 -18.93 3.94 9.85
CA ILE A 125 -18.98 2.60 9.27
C ILE A 125 -18.41 2.69 7.86
N CYS A 126 -17.26 2.07 7.65
CA CYS A 126 -16.74 1.81 6.33
C CYS A 126 -16.92 0.33 6.00
N ARG A 127 -17.20 0.04 4.73
CA ARG A 127 -17.28 -1.33 4.20
C ARG A 127 -16.09 -1.61 3.30
N PRO A 128 -15.37 -2.72 3.56
CA PRO A 128 -14.41 -3.28 2.61
C PRO A 128 -15.09 -3.51 1.25
N VAL A 129 -14.44 -3.13 0.15
CA VAL A 129 -14.76 -3.49 -1.24
C VAL A 129 -13.44 -3.57 -2.02
N ASN A 130 -13.46 -3.94 -3.32
CA ASN A 130 -12.27 -3.95 -4.17
C ASN A 130 -11.14 -4.75 -3.49
N LEU A 131 -11.41 -6.02 -3.25
CA LEU A 131 -10.48 -6.89 -2.55
C LEU A 131 -9.32 -7.23 -3.50
N SER A 132 -8.08 -7.05 -3.07
CA SER A 132 -6.91 -7.54 -3.80
C SER A 132 -6.19 -8.63 -3.01
N PHE A 133 -5.73 -9.64 -3.72
CA PHE A 133 -4.87 -10.70 -3.21
C PHE A 133 -3.46 -10.46 -3.73
N GLY A 134 -2.48 -10.46 -2.82
CA GLY A 134 -1.10 -10.12 -3.14
C GLY A 134 -0.10 -11.12 -2.56
N ILE A 135 0.93 -11.44 -3.35
CA ILE A 135 2.17 -12.09 -2.90
C ILE A 135 3.30 -11.08 -3.04
N LYS A 136 4.03 -10.84 -1.94
CA LYS A 136 5.23 -9.99 -1.96
C LYS A 136 6.42 -10.77 -1.41
N SER A 137 7.60 -10.49 -1.93
CA SER A 137 8.85 -10.88 -1.26
C SER A 137 8.98 -10.20 0.12
N ARG A 138 9.72 -10.86 1.01
CA ARG A 138 9.95 -10.44 2.40
C ARG A 138 10.87 -9.22 2.50
N GLY A 139 10.72 -8.46 3.58
CA GLY A 139 11.50 -7.26 3.85
C GLY A 139 11.18 -6.09 2.92
N LYS A 140 12.02 -5.05 3.03
CA LYS A 140 12.06 -3.90 2.11
C LYS A 140 13.36 -3.92 1.32
N ALA A 141 13.27 -3.88 0.00
CA ALA A 141 14.40 -3.80 -0.91
C ALA A 141 13.94 -3.25 -2.27
N ASP A 142 14.86 -2.66 -3.04
CA ASP A 142 14.55 -2.09 -4.35
C ASP A 142 14.13 -3.16 -5.38
N ASN A 143 14.51 -4.41 -5.16
CA ASN A 143 14.22 -5.55 -6.02
C ASN A 143 13.04 -6.39 -5.52
N ARG A 144 12.14 -5.78 -4.76
CA ARG A 144 11.00 -6.46 -4.16
C ARG A 144 10.05 -6.98 -5.24
N GLN A 145 9.89 -8.30 -5.27
CA GLN A 145 8.90 -8.94 -6.14
C GLN A 145 7.49 -8.74 -5.59
N GLU A 146 6.56 -8.42 -6.48
CA GLU A 146 5.15 -8.19 -6.18
C GLU A 146 4.23 -8.80 -7.24
N TYR A 147 3.23 -9.55 -6.79
CA TYR A 147 2.18 -10.11 -7.63
C TYR A 147 0.83 -9.83 -6.98
N GLU A 148 0.01 -8.97 -7.58
CA GLU A 148 -1.29 -8.57 -7.04
C GLU A 148 -2.40 -8.69 -8.09
N VAL A 149 -3.55 -9.21 -7.68
CA VAL A 149 -4.75 -9.31 -8.49
C VAL A 149 -5.97 -8.85 -7.72
N TRP A 150 -6.94 -8.27 -8.42
CA TRP A 150 -8.23 -7.92 -7.86
C TRP A 150 -9.16 -9.14 -7.86
N MET A 151 -9.72 -9.44 -6.70
CA MET A 151 -10.73 -10.47 -6.52
C MET A 151 -12.10 -9.92 -6.94
N PRO A 152 -12.96 -10.72 -7.58
CA PRO A 152 -14.33 -10.34 -7.89
C PRO A 152 -15.12 -10.12 -6.60
N ASP A 153 -15.88 -9.02 -6.56
CA ASP A 153 -16.70 -8.66 -5.41
C ASP A 153 -17.80 -9.72 -5.13
N GLU A 154 -18.30 -10.39 -6.18
CA GLU A 154 -19.32 -11.43 -6.10
C GLU A 154 -18.80 -12.80 -5.64
N ALA A 155 -17.48 -13.03 -5.68
CA ALA A 155 -16.83 -14.29 -5.33
C ALA A 155 -15.48 -14.06 -4.64
N PRO A 156 -15.45 -13.39 -3.47
CA PRO A 156 -14.22 -13.01 -2.79
C PRO A 156 -13.45 -14.20 -2.19
N ASP A 157 -14.08 -15.38 -2.13
CA ASP A 157 -13.54 -16.65 -1.64
C ASP A 157 -12.95 -17.54 -2.75
N GLN A 158 -13.04 -17.13 -4.02
CA GLN A 158 -12.50 -17.91 -5.11
C GLN A 158 -10.97 -18.05 -5.02
N ASN A 159 -10.43 -19.10 -5.63
CA ASN A 159 -8.98 -19.27 -5.74
C ASN A 159 -8.38 -18.11 -6.57
N PRO A 160 -7.39 -17.35 -6.06
CA PRO A 160 -6.75 -16.25 -6.80
C PRO A 160 -5.81 -16.71 -7.91
N LEU A 161 -5.37 -17.98 -7.91
CA LEU A 161 -4.35 -18.48 -8.83
C LEU A 161 -4.71 -18.30 -10.32
N PRO A 162 -5.94 -18.59 -10.80
CA PRO A 162 -6.30 -18.35 -12.20
C PRO A 162 -6.16 -16.87 -12.61
N LEU A 163 -6.44 -15.94 -11.70
CA LEU A 163 -6.28 -14.50 -11.96
C LEU A 163 -4.80 -14.14 -12.07
N LEU A 164 -3.95 -14.68 -11.19
CA LEU A 164 -2.50 -14.47 -11.23
C LEU A 164 -1.89 -15.04 -12.52
N ILE A 165 -2.30 -16.24 -12.92
CA ILE A 165 -1.86 -16.84 -14.19
C ILE A 165 -2.28 -15.97 -15.38
N ASN A 166 -3.51 -15.43 -15.37
CA ASN A 166 -3.96 -14.54 -16.44
C ASN A 166 -3.20 -13.21 -16.47
N ALA A 167 -2.84 -12.66 -15.31
CA ALA A 167 -2.13 -11.39 -15.21
C ALA A 167 -0.63 -11.51 -15.55
N TYR A 168 0.01 -12.62 -15.16
CA TYR A 168 1.47 -12.75 -15.20
C TYR A 168 1.99 -13.83 -16.17
N GLY A 169 1.16 -14.79 -16.61
CA GLY A 169 1.51 -15.77 -17.63
C GLY A 169 2.72 -16.65 -17.25
N GLU A 170 3.62 -16.87 -18.21
CA GLU A 170 4.89 -17.57 -17.98
C GLU A 170 5.85 -16.85 -17.03
N ASP A 171 5.65 -15.55 -16.79
CA ASP A 171 6.50 -14.76 -15.91
C ASP A 171 6.07 -14.87 -14.43
N LEU A 172 5.05 -15.68 -14.10
CA LEU A 172 4.69 -16.00 -12.72
C LEU A 172 5.58 -17.14 -12.18
N PRO A 173 6.45 -16.89 -11.18
CA PRO A 173 7.35 -17.91 -10.66
C PRO A 173 6.63 -19.13 -10.08
N ASP A 174 7.23 -20.31 -10.21
CA ASP A 174 6.65 -21.56 -9.72
C ASP A 174 6.52 -21.60 -8.19
N ASP A 175 7.48 -21.03 -7.45
CA ASP A 175 7.40 -20.94 -5.99
C ASP A 175 6.26 -20.01 -5.52
N VAL A 176 6.04 -18.89 -6.21
CA VAL A 176 4.86 -18.02 -6.01
C VAL A 176 3.58 -18.81 -6.32
N ARG A 177 3.53 -19.49 -7.47
CA ARG A 177 2.38 -20.32 -7.88
C ARG A 177 2.01 -21.36 -6.82
N HIS A 178 2.98 -22.18 -6.38
CA HIS A 178 2.75 -23.20 -5.36
C HIS A 178 2.40 -22.60 -3.99
N PHE A 179 2.95 -21.45 -3.65
CA PHE A 179 2.62 -20.78 -2.39
C PHE A 179 1.19 -20.24 -2.36
N VAL A 180 0.68 -19.76 -3.50
CA VAL A 180 -0.72 -19.32 -3.64
C VAL A 180 -1.71 -20.46 -3.38
N GLU A 181 -1.39 -21.68 -3.80
CA GLU A 181 -2.25 -22.87 -3.59
C GLU A 181 -2.46 -23.21 -2.11
N GLN A 182 -1.56 -22.78 -1.24
CA GLN A 182 -1.71 -23.00 0.19
C GLN A 182 -2.89 -22.19 0.74
N PRO A 183 -3.74 -22.78 1.61
CA PRO A 183 -4.88 -22.09 2.20
C PRO A 183 -4.48 -20.77 2.88
N SER A 184 -5.33 -19.76 2.73
CA SER A 184 -5.16 -18.48 3.42
C SER A 184 -5.76 -18.55 4.81
N ARG A 185 -5.09 -17.95 5.79
CA ARG A 185 -5.62 -17.75 7.14
C ARG A 185 -5.23 -16.36 7.62
N VAL A 186 -6.13 -15.64 8.25
CA VAL A 186 -5.79 -14.33 8.82
C VAL A 186 -4.87 -14.55 10.02
N HIS A 187 -3.62 -14.12 9.89
CA HIS A 187 -2.71 -14.00 11.02
C HIS A 187 -2.91 -12.68 11.76
N GLY A 188 -3.31 -11.62 11.05
CA GLY A 188 -3.49 -10.29 11.65
C GLY A 188 -3.95 -9.24 10.66
N TRP A 189 -4.23 -8.05 11.16
CA TRP A 189 -4.71 -6.92 10.37
C TRP A 189 -3.96 -5.62 10.67
N MET A 190 -3.90 -4.74 9.68
CA MET A 190 -3.53 -3.34 9.81
C MET A 190 -4.59 -2.49 9.11
N GLY A 191 -4.98 -1.36 9.71
CA GLY A 191 -5.77 -0.35 9.03
C GLY A 191 -4.90 0.85 8.70
N VAL A 192 -4.86 1.24 7.43
CA VAL A 192 -4.02 2.33 6.92
C VAL A 192 -4.88 3.46 6.38
N LYS A 193 -4.59 4.70 6.79
CA LYS A 193 -5.02 5.90 6.10
C LYS A 193 -3.82 6.44 5.33
N ARG A 194 -4.02 6.68 4.04
CA ARG A 194 -2.98 7.05 3.08
C ARG A 194 -3.31 8.40 2.45
N ALA A 195 -2.35 9.32 2.49
CA ALA A 195 -2.34 10.56 1.71
C ALA A 195 -1.29 10.44 0.61
N ALA A 196 -1.73 10.05 -0.60
CA ALA A 196 -0.91 9.86 -1.78
C ALA A 196 -0.86 11.11 -2.67
N PHE A 197 0.19 11.23 -3.48
CA PHE A 197 0.40 12.27 -4.49
C PHE A 197 1.50 11.82 -5.46
N GLU A 198 1.62 12.48 -6.62
CA GLU A 198 2.63 12.14 -7.63
C GLU A 198 3.66 13.26 -7.81
N ALA A 199 4.85 12.87 -8.26
CA ALA A 199 5.91 13.76 -8.69
C ALA A 199 6.61 13.23 -9.94
N LEU A 200 7.25 14.13 -10.68
CA LEU A 200 8.08 13.85 -11.83
C LEU A 200 9.53 14.17 -11.49
N TYR A 201 10.43 13.22 -11.71
CA TYR A 201 11.86 13.41 -11.51
C TYR A 201 12.58 13.59 -12.85
N THR A 202 13.30 14.70 -13.00
CA THR A 202 14.01 15.07 -14.24
C THR A 202 15.50 15.27 -13.98
N ASN A 203 16.36 14.36 -14.42
CA ASN A 203 17.80 14.52 -14.26
C ASN A 203 18.56 14.10 -15.53
N LYS A 204 18.89 15.05 -16.39
CA LYS A 204 19.51 14.74 -17.69
C LYS A 204 20.88 14.05 -17.57
N GLN A 205 21.61 14.32 -16.49
CA GLN A 205 22.92 13.71 -16.27
C GLN A 205 22.83 12.21 -15.96
N HIS A 206 21.79 11.79 -15.24
CA HIS A 206 21.67 10.41 -14.74
C HIS A 206 20.54 9.59 -15.35
N CYS A 207 19.50 10.25 -15.87
CA CYS A 207 18.32 9.64 -16.48
C CYS A 207 18.22 9.92 -17.98
N GLY A 208 19.18 10.64 -18.57
CA GLY A 208 19.15 10.99 -19.99
C GLY A 208 17.91 11.81 -20.36
N ASP A 209 17.15 11.33 -21.34
CA ASP A 209 15.88 11.95 -21.76
C ASP A 209 14.66 11.27 -21.09
N LEU A 210 14.85 10.49 -20.03
CA LEU A 210 13.75 9.90 -19.27
C LEU A 210 13.26 10.83 -18.16
N ILE A 211 11.94 10.87 -17.96
CA ILE A 211 11.29 11.53 -16.82
C ILE A 211 10.65 10.44 -15.98
N ILE A 212 11.15 10.23 -14.76
CA ILE A 212 10.64 9.16 -13.91
C ILE A 212 9.41 9.64 -13.15
N CYS A 213 8.33 8.87 -13.22
CA CYS A 213 7.09 9.14 -12.49
C CYS A 213 7.14 8.44 -11.13
N VAL A 214 6.98 9.21 -10.06
CA VAL A 214 7.07 8.72 -8.69
C VAL A 214 5.73 8.91 -8.00
N ALA A 215 5.11 7.82 -7.56
CA ALA A 215 4.01 7.87 -6.61
C ALA A 215 4.59 7.99 -5.20
N MET A 216 4.06 8.91 -4.41
CA MET A 216 4.49 9.18 -3.06
C MET A 216 3.30 9.07 -2.12
N SER A 217 3.52 8.61 -0.89
CA SER A 217 2.44 8.52 0.08
C SER A 217 2.89 8.69 1.52
N VAL A 218 2.05 9.37 2.31
CA VAL A 218 2.15 9.41 3.76
C VAL A 218 1.06 8.55 4.36
N ASP A 219 1.47 7.56 5.14
CA ASP A 219 0.61 6.58 5.77
C ASP A 219 0.60 6.77 7.28
N ALA A 220 -0.59 6.67 7.86
CA ALA A 220 -0.81 6.50 9.29
C ALA A 220 -1.62 5.22 9.49
N TYR A 221 -1.20 4.35 10.39
CA TYR A 221 -1.80 3.03 10.52
C TYR A 221 -1.92 2.55 11.96
N ASN A 222 -2.85 1.63 12.19
CA ASN A 222 -3.01 0.90 13.44
C ASN A 222 -2.93 -0.59 13.14
N ILE A 223 -2.40 -1.38 14.07
CA ILE A 223 -2.32 -2.84 13.95
C ILE A 223 -3.34 -3.47 14.89
N GLY A 224 -4.03 -4.51 14.44
CA GLY A 224 -4.91 -5.30 15.29
C GLY A 224 -4.12 -6.02 16.38
N ALA A 225 -4.59 -6.02 17.63
CA ALA A 225 -3.91 -6.71 18.72
C ALA A 225 -4.13 -8.24 18.72
N LYS A 226 -5.06 -8.73 17.89
CA LYS A 226 -5.37 -10.15 17.68
C LYS A 226 -5.77 -10.43 16.22
N PRO A 227 -5.68 -11.68 15.73
CA PRO A 227 -6.13 -12.04 14.39
C PRO A 227 -7.61 -11.71 14.13
N ASP A 228 -8.46 -11.89 15.14
CA ASP A 228 -9.91 -11.64 15.09
C ASP A 228 -10.32 -10.25 15.56
N LEU A 229 -9.34 -9.40 15.92
CA LEU A 229 -9.55 -8.06 16.47
C LEU A 229 -10.40 -8.05 17.75
N ALA A 230 -10.43 -9.14 18.52
CA ALA A 230 -10.96 -9.13 19.87
C ALA A 230 -10.01 -8.39 20.83
N TYR A 231 -10.49 -8.12 22.03
CA TYR A 231 -9.71 -7.52 23.10
C TYR A 231 -8.48 -8.38 23.43
N SER A 232 -7.30 -7.77 23.46
CA SER A 232 -6.06 -8.32 24.01
C SER A 232 -5.83 -7.70 25.39
N PRO A 233 -5.71 -8.51 26.45
CA PRO A 233 -5.26 -8.05 27.76
C PRO A 233 -3.86 -7.42 27.72
N GLU A 234 -2.98 -7.92 26.86
CA GLU A 234 -1.59 -7.46 26.75
C GLU A 234 -1.49 -6.02 26.25
N ALA A 235 -2.35 -5.64 25.29
CA ALA A 235 -2.46 -4.26 24.79
C ALA A 235 -3.57 -3.46 25.49
N GLU A 236 -4.26 -4.05 26.48
CA GLU A 236 -5.49 -3.55 27.11
C GLU A 236 -6.54 -3.05 26.10
N SER A 237 -6.55 -3.61 24.89
CA SER A 237 -7.29 -3.12 23.74
C SER A 237 -7.33 -4.17 22.62
N SER A 238 -8.20 -4.00 21.63
CA SER A 238 -8.14 -4.77 20.37
C SER A 238 -7.19 -4.17 19.33
N ILE A 239 -6.51 -3.07 19.66
CA ILE A 239 -5.67 -2.29 18.75
C ILE A 239 -4.29 -2.09 19.40
N ALA A 240 -3.25 -2.54 18.72
CA ALA A 240 -1.87 -2.17 18.99
C ALA A 240 -1.53 -0.90 18.18
N VAL A 241 -0.93 0.08 18.85
CA VAL A 241 -0.58 1.37 18.23
C VAL A 241 0.77 1.22 17.52
N SER A 242 0.84 1.65 16.26
CA SER A 242 2.07 1.68 15.48
C SER A 242 2.03 2.83 14.47
N ASN A 243 3.19 3.18 13.92
CA ASN A 243 3.49 4.58 13.65
C ASN A 243 3.32 4.98 12.17
N ALA A 244 3.87 6.11 11.74
CA ALA A 244 3.69 6.64 10.39
C ALA A 244 4.76 6.13 9.42
N GLU A 245 4.48 6.24 8.13
CA GLU A 245 5.42 5.87 7.08
C GLU A 245 5.31 6.82 5.89
N PHE A 246 6.45 7.21 5.33
CA PHE A 246 6.50 7.90 4.04
C PHE A 246 7.07 6.93 3.01
N GLU A 247 6.35 6.71 1.92
CA GLU A 247 6.73 5.81 0.82
C GLU A 247 6.88 6.57 -0.49
N TRP A 248 7.81 6.13 -1.33
CA TRP A 248 7.91 6.54 -2.72
C TRP A 248 8.16 5.32 -3.60
N GLU A 249 7.39 5.22 -4.67
CA GLU A 249 7.29 4.09 -5.59
C GLU A 249 7.39 4.58 -7.03
N ILE A 250 8.05 3.82 -7.90
CA ILE A 250 8.15 4.15 -9.32
C ILE A 250 6.97 3.57 -10.11
N GLU A 251 6.10 4.47 -10.58
CA GLU A 251 4.90 4.13 -11.37
C GLU A 251 5.20 3.85 -12.85
N GLY A 252 6.32 4.37 -13.34
CA GLY A 252 6.74 4.31 -14.73
C GLY A 252 7.60 5.52 -15.10
N TYR A 253 7.66 5.81 -16.40
CA TYR A 253 8.48 6.90 -16.92
C TYR A 253 7.89 7.47 -18.20
N TYR A 254 8.29 8.70 -18.55
CA TYR A 254 8.07 9.26 -19.86
C TYR A 254 9.36 9.26 -20.67
N ALA A 255 9.25 9.01 -21.97
CA ALA A 255 10.35 9.09 -22.93
C ALA A 255 9.90 9.83 -24.20
N PRO A 256 10.83 10.38 -25.01
CA PRO A 256 10.49 10.95 -26.31
C PRO A 256 9.76 9.92 -27.19
N ARG A 257 8.75 10.35 -27.95
CA ARG A 257 8.04 9.44 -28.86
C ARG A 257 9.01 8.78 -29.83
N GLY A 258 8.92 7.45 -29.95
CA GLY A 258 9.80 6.66 -30.80
C GLY A 258 11.19 6.45 -30.22
N TRP A 259 11.39 6.74 -28.93
CA TRP A 259 12.60 6.35 -28.20
C TRP A 259 12.79 4.84 -28.22
N ALA A 260 14.04 4.41 -28.40
CA ALA A 260 14.39 3.00 -28.46
C ALA A 260 14.60 2.47 -27.03
N PHE A 261 13.86 1.43 -26.67
CA PHE A 261 13.94 0.85 -25.34
C PHE A 261 15.30 0.20 -25.06
N ASP A 262 15.99 0.72 -24.05
CA ASP A 262 17.12 0.09 -23.38
C ASP A 262 16.73 -0.26 -21.94
N HIS A 263 16.72 -1.56 -21.64
CA HIS A 263 16.33 -2.09 -20.34
C HIS A 263 17.23 -1.56 -19.20
N ASP A 264 18.54 -1.57 -19.41
CA ASP A 264 19.51 -1.26 -18.35
C ASP A 264 19.55 0.24 -18.10
N GLU A 265 19.37 1.06 -19.13
CA GLU A 265 19.24 2.52 -19.00
C GLU A 265 18.00 2.89 -18.16
N VAL A 266 16.86 2.25 -18.42
CA VAL A 266 15.62 2.51 -17.66
C VAL A 266 15.80 2.10 -16.21
N TRP A 267 16.31 0.90 -15.93
CA TRP A 267 16.52 0.43 -14.55
C TRP A 267 17.57 1.26 -13.80
N ALA A 268 18.61 1.73 -14.49
CA ALA A 268 19.58 2.67 -13.90
C ALA A 268 18.91 3.99 -13.49
N ALA A 269 18.03 4.55 -14.35
CA ALA A 269 17.30 5.77 -14.05
C ALA A 269 16.30 5.60 -12.89
N ILE A 270 15.62 4.45 -12.81
CA ILE A 270 14.73 4.06 -11.71
C ILE A 270 15.50 4.03 -10.39
N ASN A 271 16.60 3.27 -10.32
CA ASN A 271 17.40 3.11 -9.11
C ASN A 271 18.03 4.45 -8.68
N HIS A 272 18.49 5.25 -9.64
CA HIS A 272 18.99 6.59 -9.35
C HIS A 272 17.91 7.49 -8.74
N THR A 273 16.68 7.44 -9.27
CA THR A 273 15.56 8.24 -8.75
C THR A 273 15.20 7.85 -7.31
N LEU A 274 15.15 6.55 -7.01
CA LEU A 274 14.91 6.05 -5.65
C LEU A 274 15.98 6.57 -4.68
N GLU A 275 17.25 6.54 -5.07
CA GLU A 275 18.37 7.01 -4.26
C GLU A 275 18.36 8.54 -4.10
N ALA A 276 18.07 9.28 -5.18
CA ALA A 276 18.01 10.74 -5.15
C ALA A 276 16.94 11.27 -4.21
N ILE A 277 15.83 10.53 -4.06
CA ILE A 277 14.78 10.83 -3.07
C ILE A 277 15.22 10.40 -1.67
N ASN A 278 15.89 9.27 -1.53
CA ASN A 278 16.35 8.76 -0.24
C ASN A 278 17.36 9.69 0.44
N ALA A 279 18.38 10.13 -0.31
CA ALA A 279 19.51 10.88 0.23
C ALA A 279 19.13 12.09 1.12
N PRO A 280 18.23 13.00 0.71
CA PRO A 280 17.84 14.12 1.57
C PRO A 280 16.95 13.72 2.76
N LEU A 281 16.31 12.54 2.73
CA LEU A 281 15.49 12.09 3.85
C LEU A 281 16.32 11.75 5.08
N ASP A 282 17.55 11.28 4.91
CA ASP A 282 18.48 11.05 6.02
C ASP A 282 18.82 12.36 6.73
N ASP A 283 19.03 13.44 5.98
CA ASP A 283 19.27 14.77 6.55
C ASP A 283 18.01 15.36 7.21
N LEU A 284 16.84 15.18 6.58
CA LEU A 284 15.58 15.73 7.05
C LEU A 284 15.02 14.99 8.27
N TYR A 285 15.25 13.68 8.36
CA TYR A 285 14.55 12.80 9.28
C TYR A 285 15.43 11.77 10.00
N GLY A 286 16.73 11.67 9.69
CA GLY A 286 17.60 10.57 10.14
C GLY A 286 17.59 10.30 11.65
N ASN A 287 17.42 11.33 12.48
CA ASN A 287 17.32 11.19 13.94
C ASN A 287 15.98 10.64 14.44
N GLU A 288 14.94 10.70 13.60
CA GLU A 288 13.58 10.25 13.90
C GLU A 288 13.22 8.93 13.22
N ILE A 289 13.98 8.50 12.19
CA ILE A 289 13.72 7.26 11.45
C ILE A 289 13.84 6.06 12.41
N ILE A 290 12.80 5.22 12.40
CA ILE A 290 12.80 3.94 13.10
C ILE A 290 13.52 2.92 12.20
N PRO A 291 14.62 2.29 12.66
CA PRO A 291 15.40 1.35 11.85
C PRO A 291 14.67 0.01 11.74
N ILE A 292 13.73 -0.07 10.79
CA ILE A 292 12.90 -1.24 10.53
C ILE A 292 13.04 -1.64 9.06
N ALA A 293 13.44 -2.90 8.85
CA ALA A 293 13.49 -3.52 7.53
C ALA A 293 12.19 -4.28 7.17
N GLU A 294 11.26 -4.40 8.13
CA GLU A 294 9.98 -5.07 7.93
C GLU A 294 9.04 -4.23 7.06
N SER A 295 8.43 -4.87 6.08
CA SER A 295 7.28 -4.31 5.37
C SER A 295 6.07 -4.18 6.30
N LYS A 296 5.07 -3.38 5.89
CA LYS A 296 3.80 -3.23 6.65
C LYS A 296 3.19 -4.57 7.10
N THR A 297 3.13 -5.55 6.20
CA THR A 297 2.53 -6.85 6.50
C THR A 297 3.37 -7.66 7.49
N GLU A 298 4.69 -7.56 7.42
CA GLU A 298 5.57 -8.19 8.43
C GLU A 298 5.43 -7.53 9.79
N ARG A 299 5.26 -6.20 9.84
CA ARG A 299 4.99 -5.49 11.10
C ARG A 299 3.71 -5.95 11.78
N ILE A 300 2.68 -6.37 11.02
CA ILE A 300 1.49 -7.02 11.59
C ILE A 300 1.91 -8.27 12.35
N LEU A 301 2.70 -9.13 11.69
CA LEU A 301 3.10 -10.42 12.22
C LEU A 301 4.03 -10.28 13.44
N SER A 302 5.05 -9.42 13.37
CA SER A 302 5.97 -9.18 14.48
C SER A 302 5.25 -8.55 15.68
N THR A 303 4.32 -7.62 15.45
CA THR A 303 3.48 -7.04 16.51
C THR A 303 2.65 -8.12 17.21
N LEU A 304 1.97 -8.98 16.45
CA LEU A 304 1.15 -10.04 17.05
C LEU A 304 1.97 -11.09 17.80
N GLN A 305 3.14 -11.45 17.26
CA GLN A 305 4.08 -12.32 17.95
C GLN A 305 4.53 -11.68 19.29
N SER A 306 4.80 -10.36 19.31
CA SER A 306 5.20 -9.64 20.52
C SER A 306 4.09 -9.57 21.59
N LEU A 307 2.82 -9.63 21.17
CA LEU A 307 1.65 -9.72 22.05
C LEU A 307 1.35 -11.17 22.48
N GLY A 308 2.19 -12.14 22.11
CA GLY A 308 2.05 -13.53 22.52
C GLY A 308 1.01 -14.33 21.72
N VAL A 309 0.54 -13.83 20.58
CA VAL A 309 -0.35 -14.60 19.70
C VAL A 309 0.40 -15.80 19.12
N ARG A 310 -0.16 -17.00 19.33
CA ARG A 310 0.45 -18.27 18.91
C ARG A 310 -0.17 -18.78 17.62
N GLN A 311 0.58 -19.57 16.85
CA GLN A 311 0.08 -20.19 15.62
C GLN A 311 -1.16 -21.07 15.89
N GLU A 312 -1.20 -21.78 17.03
CA GLU A 312 -2.36 -22.55 17.47
C GLU A 312 -3.63 -21.68 17.55
N GLU A 313 -3.55 -20.46 18.07
CA GLU A 313 -4.69 -19.53 18.15
C GLU A 313 -5.15 -19.11 16.75
N VAL A 314 -4.22 -18.86 15.83
CA VAL A 314 -4.54 -18.54 14.42
C VAL A 314 -5.22 -19.73 13.74
N ASP A 315 -4.73 -20.93 13.98
CA ASP A 315 -5.25 -22.17 13.39
C ASP A 315 -6.63 -22.54 13.94
N GLU A 316 -6.85 -22.38 15.24
CA GLU A 316 -8.16 -22.57 15.89
C GLU A 316 -9.20 -21.56 15.40
N LEU A 317 -8.79 -20.31 15.23
CA LEU A 317 -9.65 -19.28 14.64
C LEU A 317 -9.97 -19.62 13.18
N ASN A 318 -8.98 -20.04 12.39
CA ASN A 318 -9.12 -20.33 10.95
C ASN A 318 -9.88 -19.21 10.21
N LEU A 319 -9.59 -17.95 10.56
CA LEU A 319 -10.28 -16.79 10.03
C LEU A 319 -10.01 -16.62 8.55
N GLN A 320 -11.09 -16.52 7.79
CA GLN A 320 -11.02 -16.25 6.38
C GLN A 320 -11.17 -14.75 6.12
N PRO A 321 -10.38 -14.16 5.22
CA PRO A 321 -10.38 -12.72 5.01
C PRO A 321 -11.73 -12.14 4.58
N TRP A 322 -12.46 -12.87 3.73
CA TRP A 322 -13.77 -12.43 3.21
C TRP A 322 -14.84 -12.37 4.30
N GLU A 323 -14.67 -13.03 5.45
CA GLU A 323 -15.63 -12.94 6.57
C GLU A 323 -15.78 -11.52 7.09
N PHE A 324 -14.74 -10.68 6.95
CA PHE A 324 -14.77 -9.28 7.38
C PHE A 324 -15.52 -8.36 6.41
N MET A 325 -15.91 -8.86 5.23
CA MET A 325 -16.83 -8.19 4.31
C MET A 325 -18.29 -8.26 4.83
N LEU A 326 -18.58 -9.22 5.71
CA LEU A 326 -19.92 -9.50 6.21
C LEU A 326 -20.23 -8.68 7.49
N THR A 327 -21.48 -8.22 7.62
CA THR A 327 -21.95 -7.51 8.83
C THR A 327 -22.20 -8.43 10.00
N GLU A 328 -22.48 -9.70 9.71
CA GLU A 328 -22.74 -10.75 10.67
C GLU A 328 -22.01 -12.01 10.20
N SER A 329 -21.39 -12.73 11.12
CA SER A 329 -20.82 -14.04 10.81
C SER A 329 -21.87 -15.13 11.03
N GLU A 330 -22.09 -15.97 10.02
CA GLU A 330 -22.95 -17.15 10.12
C GLU A 330 -22.32 -18.29 10.94
N HIS A 331 -20.98 -18.28 11.05
CA HIS A 331 -20.21 -19.35 11.69
C HIS A 331 -19.65 -18.97 13.05
N ARG A 332 -19.49 -17.67 13.34
CA ARG A 332 -18.84 -17.19 14.57
C ARG A 332 -19.81 -16.48 15.50
N VAL A 333 -19.90 -16.99 16.72
CA VAL A 333 -20.75 -16.46 17.79
C VAL A 333 -19.91 -15.98 18.97
N LYS A 334 -20.49 -15.13 19.82
CA LYS A 334 -19.80 -14.62 21.02
C LYS A 334 -19.66 -15.73 22.05
N ALA A 335 -18.46 -15.87 22.64
CA ALA A 335 -18.19 -16.91 23.63
C ALA A 335 -19.14 -16.88 24.85
N HIS A 336 -19.54 -15.68 25.31
CA HIS A 336 -20.44 -15.51 26.45
C HIS A 336 -21.93 -15.54 26.08
N ASP A 337 -22.26 -15.52 24.79
CA ASP A 337 -23.63 -15.56 24.28
C ASP A 337 -23.65 -16.17 22.87
N PRO A 338 -23.73 -17.52 22.77
CA PRO A 338 -23.74 -18.21 21.49
C PRO A 338 -24.95 -17.90 20.60
N SER A 339 -25.98 -17.20 21.13
CA SER A 339 -27.12 -16.74 20.31
C SER A 339 -26.79 -15.51 19.46
N ARG A 340 -25.65 -14.86 19.71
CA ARG A 340 -25.26 -13.61 19.04
C ARG A 340 -24.02 -13.82 18.17
N SER A 341 -24.14 -13.41 16.91
CA SER A 341 -23.03 -13.40 15.96
C SER A 341 -21.95 -12.38 16.35
N VAL A 342 -20.74 -12.63 15.86
CA VAL A 342 -19.64 -11.67 15.91
C VAL A 342 -19.77 -10.70 14.73
N ASN A 343 -19.70 -9.40 15.02
CA ASN A 343 -19.63 -8.34 14.00
C ASN A 343 -18.15 -8.08 13.64
N LEU A 344 -17.61 -8.87 12.72
CA LEU A 344 -16.21 -8.76 12.26
C LEU A 344 -15.95 -7.45 11.53
N LEU A 345 -16.88 -6.99 10.70
CA LEU A 345 -16.82 -5.67 10.06
C LEU A 345 -16.70 -4.53 11.10
N GLY A 346 -17.47 -4.62 12.18
CA GLY A 346 -17.43 -3.66 13.28
C GLY A 346 -16.10 -3.66 14.01
N ARG A 347 -15.46 -4.84 14.17
CA ARG A 347 -14.11 -4.93 14.73
C ARG A 347 -13.05 -4.37 13.78
N LEU A 348 -13.15 -4.61 12.48
CA LEU A 348 -12.24 -4.08 11.46
C LEU A 348 -12.27 -2.54 11.42
N ASN A 349 -13.46 -1.94 11.53
CA ASN A 349 -13.63 -0.49 11.60
C ASN A 349 -12.91 0.15 12.81
N ARG A 350 -12.66 -0.60 13.89
CA ARG A 350 -11.89 -0.10 15.05
C ARG A 350 -10.45 0.23 14.70
N LEU A 351 -9.87 -0.36 13.64
CA LEU A 351 -8.53 0.02 13.18
C LEU A 351 -8.46 1.52 12.83
N PHE A 352 -9.57 2.16 12.47
CA PHE A 352 -9.59 3.56 12.02
C PHE A 352 -10.30 4.53 12.98
N TYR A 353 -11.28 4.03 13.74
CA TYR A 353 -12.24 4.86 14.50
C TYR A 353 -12.35 4.50 15.97
N GLN A 354 -11.42 3.70 16.52
CA GLN A 354 -11.34 3.52 17.96
C GLN A 354 -11.14 4.92 18.61
N PRO A 355 -11.96 5.34 19.59
CA PRO A 355 -11.97 6.72 20.08
C PRO A 355 -10.65 7.19 20.72
N GLU A 356 -10.00 6.33 21.48
CA GLU A 356 -8.75 6.59 22.18
C GLU A 356 -7.51 6.53 21.26
N GLN A 357 -7.62 5.88 20.09
CA GLN A 357 -6.52 5.60 19.16
C GLN A 357 -6.91 5.90 17.71
N GLN A 358 -7.61 7.01 17.51
CA GLN A 358 -8.13 7.39 16.19
C GLN A 358 -7.00 7.79 15.24
N LEU A 359 -6.96 7.19 14.04
CA LEU A 359 -6.05 7.63 12.99
C LEU A 359 -6.43 9.03 12.49
N PRO A 360 -5.45 9.88 12.12
CA PRO A 360 -5.70 11.24 11.63
C PRO A 360 -6.67 11.24 10.43
N SER A 361 -7.38 12.36 10.22
CA SER A 361 -8.23 12.48 9.04
C SER A 361 -7.38 12.63 7.77
N LEU A 362 -7.86 12.11 6.62
CA LEU A 362 -7.17 12.25 5.34
C LEU A 362 -6.94 13.73 4.97
N ASN A 363 -7.92 14.58 5.22
CA ASN A 363 -7.79 16.02 4.98
C ASN A 363 -6.61 16.60 5.77
N TRP A 364 -6.53 16.28 7.07
CA TRP A 364 -5.45 16.74 7.93
C TRP A 364 -4.09 16.22 7.47
N MET A 365 -4.01 14.95 7.04
CA MET A 365 -2.76 14.40 6.50
C MET A 365 -2.31 15.13 5.23
N HIS A 366 -3.23 15.44 4.32
CA HIS A 366 -2.91 16.24 3.13
C HIS A 366 -2.53 17.68 3.49
N ASP A 367 -3.20 18.30 4.48
CA ASP A 367 -2.82 19.64 4.95
C ASP A 367 -1.43 19.65 5.60
N LEU A 368 -1.08 18.59 6.32
CA LEU A 368 0.18 18.46 7.04
C LEU A 368 1.38 18.46 6.09
N ILE A 369 1.28 17.74 4.97
CA ILE A 369 2.41 17.50 4.05
C ILE A 369 2.68 18.67 3.09
N LEU A 370 1.80 19.67 3.04
CA LEU A 370 1.88 20.80 2.13
C LEU A 370 2.94 21.84 2.49
#